data_AF-A0A7V8AB78-F1
#
_entry.id   AF-A0A7V8AB78-F1
#
_cell.length_a   1.000
_cell.length_b   1.000
_cell.length_c   1.000
_cell.angle_alpha   90.00
_cell.angle_beta   90.00
_cell.angle_gamma   90.00
#
_symmetry.space_group_name_H-M   'P 1'
#
loop_
_entity.id
_entity.type
_entity.pdbx_description
1 polymer ?
#
loop_
_entity_poly.entity_id
_entity_poly.type
_entity_poly.pdbx_seq_one_letter_code
_entity_poly.pdbx_strand_id
1 'polypeptide(L)' 'MKLASLKSGRDGRLVVVSNDLNYYTDAGLIAPTLQAALDDWEHCEPLLRGLFESLEHGSARRNHA' A
#
# COMPACT_ATOMS: atom_id res chain seq x y z
N MET A 1 -6.77 -4.75 -5.75
CA MET A 1 -5.89 -4.01 -4.81
C MET A 1 -6.61 -2.76 -4.33
N LYS A 2 -6.50 -2.45 -3.02
CA LYS A 2 -6.98 -1.20 -2.43
C LYS A 2 -5.79 -0.45 -1.85
N LEU A 3 -5.74 0.87 -2.06
CA LEU A 3 -4.70 1.76 -1.54
C LEU A 3 -5.33 2.74 -0.56
N ALA A 4 -4.58 3.09 0.49
CA ALA A 4 -4.98 4.12 1.44
C ALA A 4 -3.76 4.94 1.90
N SER A 5 -4.04 6.10 2.48
CA SER A 5 -3.03 6.90 3.17
C SER A 5 -3.33 6.93 4.66
N LEU A 6 -2.41 6.42 5.48
CA LEU A 6 -2.47 6.63 6.92
C LEU A 6 -2.05 8.07 7.25
N LYS A 7 -2.68 8.65 8.29
CA LYS A 7 -2.33 10.00 8.76
C LYS A 7 -0.87 10.04 9.21
N SER A 8 -0.04 10.77 8.48
CA SER A 8 1.37 10.98 8.78
C SER A 8 1.90 12.19 8.02
N GLY A 9 2.40 13.21 8.73
CA GLY A 9 2.83 14.45 8.09
C GLY A 9 1.73 15.11 7.24
N ARG A 10 2.14 15.83 6.18
CA ARG A 10 1.21 16.52 5.26
C ARG A 10 0.52 15.57 4.29
N ASP A 11 1.30 14.67 3.66
CA ASP A 11 0.86 13.89 2.49
C ASP A 11 0.46 12.45 2.84
N GLY A 12 0.51 12.09 4.12
CA GLY A 12 0.21 10.76 4.60
C GLY A 12 1.32 9.74 4.31
N ARG A 13 1.04 8.48 4.64
CA ARG A 13 1.89 7.33 4.35
C ARG A 13 1.10 6.32 3.54
N LEU A 14 1.64 5.91 2.39
CA LEU A 14 0.98 4.93 1.52
C LEU A 14 0.96 3.53 2.16
N VAL A 15 -0.22 2.90 2.13
CA VAL A 15 -0.41 1.51 2.52
C VAL A 15 -1.24 0.76 1.47
N VAL A 16 -0.99 -0.54 1.34
CA VAL A 16 -1.86 -1.46 0.62
C VAL A 16 -2.80 -2.12 1.63
N VAL A 17 -4.10 -2.17 1.31
CA VAL A 17 -5.16 -2.64 2.20
C VAL A 17 -5.74 -3.95 1.67
N SER A 18 -6.05 -4.88 2.57
CA SER A 18 -6.68 -6.15 2.25
C SER A 18 -8.09 -5.96 1.69
N ASN A 19 -8.60 -6.96 0.97
CA ASN A 19 -9.90 -6.85 0.35
C ASN A 19 -11.04 -6.75 1.37
N ASP A 20 -10.90 -7.41 2.52
CA ASP A 20 -11.84 -7.36 3.65
C ASP A 20 -11.73 -6.08 4.50
N LEU A 21 -10.77 -5.20 4.20
CA LEU A 21 -10.48 -3.95 4.92
C LEU A 21 -10.01 -4.13 6.38
N ASN A 22 -9.72 -5.36 6.83
CA ASN A 22 -9.27 -5.60 8.20
C ASN A 22 -7.77 -5.42 8.38
N TYR A 23 -7.00 -5.49 7.28
CA TYR A 23 -5.55 -5.47 7.35
C TYR A 23 -4.92 -4.51 6.34
N TYR A 24 -3.72 -4.03 6.66
CA TYR A 24 -2.87 -3.31 5.73
C TYR A 24 -1.39 -3.65 5.92
N THR A 25 -0.59 -3.35 4.90
CA THR A 25 0.87 -3.35 4.96
C THR A 25 1.44 -2.03 4.43
N ASP A 26 2.59 -1.63 4.98
CA ASP A 26 3.34 -0.45 4.53
C ASP A 26 3.81 -0.62 3.09
N ALA A 27 3.64 0.42 2.27
CA ALA A 27 4.07 0.44 0.87
C ALA A 27 5.16 1.50 0.60
N GLY A 28 5.77 2.05 1.66
CA GLY A 28 6.71 3.17 1.59
C GLY A 28 7.99 2.87 0.81
N LEU A 29 8.37 1.60 0.69
CA LEU A 29 9.49 1.16 -0.15
C LEU A 29 9.18 1.23 -1.65
N ILE A 30 7.91 1.21 -2.04
CA ILE A 30 7.47 1.34 -3.44
C ILE A 30 7.23 2.82 -3.74
N ALA A 31 6.44 3.48 -2.89
CA ALA A 31 6.21 4.91 -2.97
C ALA A 31 5.87 5.47 -1.58
N PRO A 32 6.43 6.63 -1.18
CA PRO A 32 6.22 7.17 0.17
C PRO A 32 4.78 7.66 0.39
N THR A 33 4.10 8.12 -0.67
CA THR A 33 2.75 8.69 -0.63
C THR A 33 1.93 8.20 -1.82
N LEU A 34 0.60 8.32 -1.75
CA LEU A 34 -0.27 8.01 -2.88
C LEU A 34 0.03 8.90 -4.08
N GLN A 35 0.37 10.17 -3.85
CA GLN A 35 0.74 11.09 -4.92
C GLN A 35 1.99 10.61 -5.66
N ALA A 36 3.06 10.24 -4.93
CA ALA A 36 4.28 9.73 -5.55
C ALA A 36 4.04 8.45 -6.35
N ALA A 37 3.11 7.58 -5.91
CA ALA A 37 2.71 6.40 -6.67
C ALA A 37 1.98 6.76 -7.97
N LEU A 38 1.11 7.78 -7.95
CA LEU A 38 0.38 8.23 -9.14
C LEU A 38 1.28 8.97 -10.14
N ASP A 39 2.30 9.67 -9.65
CA ASP A 39 3.28 10.37 -10.48
C ASP A 39 4.13 9.40 -11.33
N ASP A 40 4.39 8.16 -10.85
CA ASP A 40 5.12 7.10 -11.55
C ASP A 40 4.34 5.77 -11.60
N TRP A 41 3.07 5.87 -12.00
CA TRP A 41 2.12 4.76 -11.86
C TRP A 41 2.51 3.50 -12.65
N GLU A 42 3.02 3.66 -13.87
CA GLU A 42 3.46 2.53 -14.72
C GLU A 42 4.52 1.67 -14.03
N HIS A 43 5.38 2.26 -13.19
CA HIS A 43 6.36 1.53 -12.39
C HIS A 43 5.79 1.02 -11.07
N CYS A 44 5.03 1.86 -10.35
CA CYS A 44 4.54 1.52 -9.01
C CYS A 44 3.43 0.46 -9.01
N GLU A 45 2.54 0.47 -10.01
CA GLU A 45 1.37 -0.40 -10.07
C GLU A 45 1.69 -1.90 -9.92
N PRO A 46 2.59 -2.49 -10.75
CA PRO A 46 2.88 -3.93 -10.64
C PRO A 46 3.51 -4.30 -9.29
N LEU A 47 4.32 -3.41 -8.70
CA LEU A 47 4.93 -3.63 -7.39
C LEU A 47 3.89 -3.60 -6.26
N LEU A 48 3.00 -2.60 -6.30
CA LEU A 48 1.90 -2.48 -5.33
C LEU A 48 0.96 -3.70 -5.44
N ARG A 49 0.72 -4.19 -6.65
CA ARG A 49 -0.10 -5.40 -6.88
C ARG A 49 0.54 -6.65 -6.29
N GLY A 50 1.85 -6.85 -6.47
CA GLY A 50 2.56 -7.96 -5.82
C GLY A 50 2.55 -7.86 -4.29
N LEU A 51 2.63 -6.66 -3.74
CA LEU A 51 2.49 -6.42 -2.30
C LEU A 51 1.07 -6.73 -1.80
N PHE A 52 0.05 -6.38 -2.59
CA PHE A 52 -1.35 -6.74 -2.32
C PHE A 52 -1.54 -8.26 -2.29
N GLU A 53 -1.04 -8.99 -3.28
CA GLU A 53 -1.10 -10.46 -3.29
C GLU A 53 -0.37 -11.08 -2.09
N SER A 54 0.78 -10.52 -1.72
CA SER A 54 1.52 -10.96 -0.53
C SER A 54 0.75 -10.71 0.77
N LEU A 55 -0.01 -9.60 0.85
CA LEU A 55 -0.89 -9.29 1.96
C LEU A 55 -2.05 -10.28 2.07
N GLU A 56 -2.72 -10.57 0.94
CA GLU A 56 -3.84 -11.52 0.89
C GLU A 56 -3.41 -12.95 1.23
N HIS A 57 -2.21 -13.37 0.81
CA HIS A 57 -1.63 -14.67 1.18
C HIS A 57 -1.00 -14.70 2.59
N GLY A 58 -1.02 -13.57 3.32
CA GLY A 58 -0.42 -13.46 4.65
C GLY A 58 1.09 -13.59 4.69
N SER A 59 1.76 -13.42 3.55
CA SER A 59 3.23 -13.45 3.38
C SER A 59 3.88 -12.08 3.59
N ALA A 60 3.09 -11.01 3.58
CA ALA A 60 3.50 -9.68 4.02
C ALA A 60 3.13 -9.44 5.50
N ARG A 61 3.80 -8.46 6.13
CA ARG A 61 3.45 -8.02 7.49
C ARG A 61 2.01 -7.48 7.51
N ARG A 62 1.16 -8.05 8.35
CA ARG A 62 -0.23 -7.61 8.53
C ARG A 62 -0.38 -6.73 9.75
N ASN A 63 -0.90 -5.52 9.57
CA ASN A 63 -1.32 -4.62 10.64
C ASN A 63 -2.84 -4.46 10.58
N HIS A 64 -3.51 -4.35 11.72
CA HIS A 64 -4.97 -4.15 11.76
C HIS A 64 -5.32 -2.73 11.34
N ALA A 65 -6.28 -2.59 10.42
CA ALA A 65 -6.79 -1.31 9.92
C ALA A 65 -7.59 -0.53 10.99
#